data_AF-A0A396ZW70-F1
#
_entry.id   AF-A0A396ZW70-F1
#
_cell.length_a   1.000
_cell.length_b   1.000
_cell.length_c   1.000
_cell.angle_alpha   90.00
_cell.angle_beta   90.00
_cell.angle_gamma   90.00
#
_symmetry.space_group_name_H-M   'P 1'
#
loop_
_entity.id
_entity.type
_entity.pdbx_description
1 polymer ?
#
loop_
_entity_poly.entity_id
_entity_poly.type
_entity_poly.pdbx_seq_one_letter_code
_entity_poly.pdbx_strand_id
1 'polypeptide(L)'
;ARHAKALNGTAVLNLIPASTPLVKVMDFLSQLLPHSAHEVREKTLARNLSNIYNLQVQCERVDKYSESVEIDTKTTCGVCRKRIDTNIFAVYPNGSVVHFACGPNVNMHVDPISGEIFG
;
A
#
# COMPACT_ATOMS: atom_id res chain seq x y z
N ALA A 1 -31.23 -24.23 -19.75
CA ALA A 1 -30.19 -23.27 -20.18
C ALA A 1 -29.64 -22.49 -18.97
N ARG A 2 -28.84 -23.13 -18.09
CA ARG A 2 -28.37 -22.54 -16.81
C ARG A 2 -26.85 -22.68 -16.58
N HIS A 3 -26.06 -22.76 -17.65
CA HIS A 3 -24.62 -23.06 -17.57
C HIS A 3 -23.70 -22.00 -18.23
N ALA A 4 -24.25 -20.89 -18.76
CA ALA A 4 -23.47 -19.90 -19.51
C ALA A 4 -22.41 -19.16 -18.66
N LYS A 5 -22.62 -19.01 -17.35
CA LYS A 5 -21.68 -18.33 -16.42
C LYS A 5 -20.44 -19.16 -16.05
N ALA A 6 -20.46 -20.48 -16.26
CA ALA A 6 -19.37 -21.37 -15.84
C ALA A 6 -18.47 -21.80 -17.02
N LEU A 7 -18.79 -21.37 -18.24
CA LEU A 7 -18.12 -21.80 -19.45
C LEU A 7 -17.32 -20.64 -20.04
N ASN A 8 -16.11 -20.91 -20.49
CA ASN A 8 -15.33 -19.96 -21.26
C ASN A 8 -16.08 -19.66 -22.57
N GLY A 9 -16.63 -18.45 -22.70
CA GLY A 9 -17.43 -18.05 -23.85
C GLY A 9 -16.77 -18.27 -25.19
N THR A 10 -15.46 -18.02 -25.29
CA THR A 10 -14.71 -18.23 -26.53
C THR A 10 -14.55 -19.71 -26.86
N ALA A 11 -14.35 -20.57 -25.87
CA ALA A 11 -14.28 -22.01 -26.06
C ALA A 11 -15.63 -22.57 -26.55
N VAL A 12 -16.75 -22.07 -26.02
CA VAL A 12 -18.09 -22.47 -26.45
C VAL A 12 -18.37 -22.01 -27.88
N LEU A 13 -18.01 -20.78 -28.23
CA LEU A 13 -18.18 -20.26 -29.60
C LEU A 13 -17.38 -21.07 -30.63
N ASN A 14 -16.18 -21.53 -30.27
CA ASN A 14 -15.35 -22.37 -31.14
C ASN A 14 -15.91 -23.80 -31.34
N LEU A 15 -16.82 -24.25 -30.49
CA LEU A 15 -17.47 -25.57 -30.60
C LEU A 15 -18.75 -25.54 -31.45
N ILE A 16 -19.24 -24.34 -31.80
CA ILE A 16 -20.48 -24.19 -32.58
C ILE A 16 -20.15 -24.33 -34.07
N PRO A 17 -20.77 -25.27 -34.80
CA PRO A 17 -20.58 -25.40 -36.24
C PRO A 17 -20.96 -24.11 -36.97
N ALA A 18 -20.17 -23.71 -37.97
CA ALA A 18 -20.43 -22.51 -38.78
C ALA A 18 -21.79 -22.54 -39.52
N SER A 19 -22.36 -23.73 -39.72
CA SER A 19 -23.69 -23.92 -40.32
C SER A 19 -24.85 -23.65 -39.35
N THR A 20 -24.58 -23.36 -38.08
CA THR A 20 -25.60 -23.11 -37.06
C THR A 20 -26.27 -21.77 -37.32
N PRO A 21 -27.61 -21.72 -37.48
CA PRO A 21 -28.33 -20.46 -37.65
C PRO A 21 -28.14 -19.54 -36.44
N LEU A 22 -27.86 -18.26 -36.68
CA LEU A 22 -27.60 -17.26 -35.65
C LEU A 22 -28.71 -17.20 -34.58
N VAL A 23 -29.98 -17.36 -34.99
CA VAL A 23 -31.14 -17.38 -34.08
C VAL A 23 -30.98 -18.40 -32.95
N LYS A 24 -30.34 -19.55 -33.21
CA LYS A 24 -30.13 -20.60 -32.20
C LYS A 24 -29.07 -20.25 -31.16
N VAL A 25 -28.23 -19.25 -31.43
CA VAL A 25 -27.15 -18.77 -30.53
C VAL A 25 -27.44 -17.41 -29.91
N MET A 26 -28.48 -16.69 -30.35
CA MET A 26 -28.86 -15.38 -29.83
C MET A 26 -29.09 -15.40 -28.30
N ASP A 27 -29.81 -16.39 -27.77
CA ASP A 27 -30.09 -16.51 -26.34
C ASP A 27 -28.82 -16.78 -25.50
N PHE A 28 -27.82 -17.42 -26.10
CA PHE A 28 -26.52 -17.64 -25.48
C PHE A 28 -25.69 -16.36 -25.50
N LEU A 29 -25.61 -15.69 -26.65
CA LEU A 29 -24.87 -14.43 -26.82
C LEU A 29 -25.43 -13.31 -25.94
N SER A 30 -26.75 -13.22 -25.81
CA SER A 30 -27.43 -12.21 -24.98
C SER A 30 -27.08 -12.34 -23.49
N GLN A 31 -26.68 -13.54 -23.03
CA GLN A 31 -26.20 -13.77 -21.67
C GLN A 31 -24.67 -13.65 -21.57
N LEU A 32 -23.96 -14.16 -22.58
CA LEU A 32 -22.50 -14.21 -22.58
C LEU A 32 -21.88 -12.81 -22.68
N LEU A 33 -22.37 -11.95 -23.59
CA LEU A 33 -21.75 -10.65 -23.84
C LEU A 33 -21.84 -9.71 -22.63
N PRO A 34 -23.01 -9.52 -21.97
CA PRO A 34 -23.08 -8.69 -20.77
C PRO A 34 -22.25 -9.25 -19.61
N HIS A 35 -22.20 -10.59 -19.48
CA HIS A 35 -21.41 -11.25 -18.45
C HIS A 35 -19.91 -11.03 -18.67
N SER A 36 -19.42 -11.23 -19.89
CA SER A 36 -18.02 -10.97 -20.25
C SER A 36 -17.64 -9.50 -20.00
N ALA A 37 -18.49 -8.56 -20.41
CA ALA A 37 -18.28 -7.14 -20.12
C ALA A 37 -18.27 -6.84 -18.62
N HIS A 38 -19.10 -7.53 -17.83
CA HIS A 38 -19.10 -7.42 -16.37
C HIS A 38 -17.79 -7.93 -15.77
N GLU A 39 -17.33 -9.12 -16.16
CA GLU A 39 -16.07 -9.67 -15.64
C GLU A 39 -14.86 -8.79 -15.95
N VAL A 40 -14.79 -8.23 -17.16
CA VAL A 40 -13.71 -7.31 -17.54
C VAL A 40 -13.74 -6.08 -16.65
N ARG A 41 -14.93 -5.52 -16.39
CA ARG A 41 -15.08 -4.37 -15.48
C ARG A 41 -14.70 -4.72 -14.05
N GLU A 42 -15.18 -5.83 -13.51
CA GLU A 42 -14.83 -6.27 -12.15
C GLU A 42 -13.34 -6.48 -11.98
N LYS A 43 -12.69 -7.20 -12.91
CA LYS A 43 -11.24 -7.42 -12.88
C LYS A 43 -10.47 -6.10 -12.99
N THR A 44 -10.93 -5.18 -13.84
CA THR A 44 -10.32 -3.86 -13.99
C THR A 44 -10.47 -3.03 -12.71
N LEU A 45 -11.65 -3.04 -12.08
CA LEU A 45 -11.89 -2.36 -10.82
C LEU A 45 -11.00 -2.93 -9.71
N ALA A 46 -10.96 -4.25 -9.54
CA ALA A 46 -10.10 -4.90 -8.56
C ALA A 46 -8.62 -4.53 -8.77
N ARG A 47 -8.12 -4.62 -10.02
CA ARG A 47 -6.75 -4.22 -10.37
C ARG A 47 -6.48 -2.76 -10.03
N ASN A 48 -7.38 -1.86 -10.41
CA ASN A 48 -7.19 -0.43 -10.20
C ASN A 48 -7.21 -0.09 -8.70
N LEU A 49 -8.12 -0.69 -7.92
CA LEU A 49 -8.16 -0.52 -6.47
C LEU A 49 -6.88 -1.03 -5.81
N SER A 50 -6.37 -2.20 -6.22
CA SER A 50 -5.07 -2.71 -5.73
C SER A 50 -3.92 -1.77 -6.08
N ASN A 51 -3.91 -1.20 -7.29
CA ASN A 51 -2.88 -0.24 -7.70
C ASN A 51 -2.95 1.06 -6.90
N ILE A 52 -4.16 1.60 -6.66
CA ILE A 52 -4.35 2.80 -5.84
C ILE A 52 -3.83 2.55 -4.42
N TYR A 53 -4.21 1.43 -3.81
CA TYR A 53 -3.75 1.08 -2.48
C TYR A 53 -2.23 0.91 -2.44
N ASN A 54 -1.65 0.23 -3.43
CA ASN A 54 -0.20 0.09 -3.53
C ASN A 54 0.50 1.46 -3.60
N LEU A 55 0.02 2.36 -4.47
CA LEU A 55 0.58 3.71 -4.59
C LEU A 55 0.46 4.50 -3.28
N GLN A 56 -0.67 4.41 -2.57
CA GLN A 56 -0.84 5.06 -1.27
C GLN A 56 0.20 4.59 -0.25
N VAL A 57 0.40 3.27 -0.13
CA VAL A 57 1.41 2.69 0.77
C VAL A 57 2.83 3.09 0.35
N GLN A 58 3.10 3.16 -0.96
CA GLN A 58 4.39 3.62 -1.47
C GLN A 58 4.65 5.09 -1.13
N CYS A 59 3.65 5.96 -1.28
CA CYS A 59 3.75 7.37 -0.90
C CYS A 59 3.99 7.52 0.60
N GLU A 60 3.18 6.86 1.44
CA GLU A 60 3.36 6.89 2.89
C GLU A 60 4.76 6.42 3.29
N ARG A 61 5.28 5.38 2.62
CA ARG A 61 6.64 4.92 2.82
C ARG A 61 7.65 6.02 2.45
N VAL A 62 7.54 6.63 1.27
CA VAL A 62 8.45 7.71 0.86
C VAL A 62 8.40 8.87 1.87
N ASP A 63 7.22 9.27 2.32
CA ASP A 63 7.05 10.32 3.32
C ASP A 63 7.82 9.97 4.60
N LYS A 64 7.66 8.74 5.12
CA LYS A 64 8.41 8.25 6.28
C LYS A 64 9.92 8.19 6.08
N TYR A 65 10.39 7.81 4.90
CA TYR A 65 11.84 7.83 4.60
C TYR A 65 12.40 9.24 4.39
N SER A 66 11.54 10.22 4.08
CA SER A 66 11.94 11.61 3.92
C SER A 66 11.98 12.39 5.24
N GLU A 67 11.37 11.85 6.31
CA GLU A 67 11.47 12.41 7.66
C GLU A 67 12.95 12.45 8.10
N SER A 68 13.41 13.64 8.49
CA SER A 68 14.78 13.88 8.91
C SER A 68 14.85 15.00 9.95
N VAL A 69 15.94 15.01 10.72
CA VAL A 69 16.20 16.05 11.72
C VAL A 69 17.51 16.75 11.37
N GLU A 70 17.45 18.07 11.25
CA GLU A 70 18.63 18.91 11.04
C GLU A 70 19.29 19.22 12.38
N ILE A 71 20.59 18.95 12.48
CA ILE A 71 21.40 19.25 13.67
C ILE A 71 22.32 20.41 13.34
N ASP A 72 22.10 21.53 14.02
CA ASP A 72 22.93 22.71 13.92
C ASP A 72 23.71 22.97 15.22
N THR A 73 24.50 24.04 15.23
CA THR A 73 25.27 24.40 16.43
C THR A 73 24.36 24.76 17.61
N LYS A 74 23.13 25.21 17.42
CA LYS A 74 22.21 25.62 18.50
C LYS A 74 21.35 24.46 19.02
N THR A 75 21.40 23.31 18.36
CA THR A 75 20.61 22.14 18.71
C THR A 75 21.00 21.64 20.10
N THR A 76 20.01 21.45 20.96
CA THR A 76 20.20 21.04 22.36
C THR A 76 19.53 19.70 22.64
N CYS A 77 20.09 18.95 23.57
CA CYS A 77 19.47 17.74 24.08
C CYS A 77 18.19 18.08 24.85
N GLY A 78 17.09 17.41 24.53
CA GLY A 78 15.81 17.66 25.21
C GLY A 78 15.78 17.25 26.70
N VAL A 79 16.71 16.40 27.15
CA VAL A 79 16.84 15.98 28.56
C VAL A 79 17.69 16.98 29.36
N CYS A 80 18.96 17.13 29.02
CA CYS A 80 19.90 17.94 29.82
C CYS A 80 20.00 19.40 29.38
N ARG A 81 19.34 19.79 28.28
CA ARG A 81 19.34 21.13 27.67
C ARG A 81 20.71 21.67 27.25
N LYS A 82 21.76 20.85 27.26
CA LYS A 82 23.09 21.19 26.73
C LYS A 82 23.13 20.98 25.21
N ARG A 83 24.04 21.68 24.53
CA ARG A 83 24.24 21.58 23.07
C ARG A 83 24.67 20.16 22.67
N ILE A 84 24.20 19.69 21.52
CA ILE A 84 24.62 18.41 20.93
C ILE A 84 26.05 18.52 20.40
N ASP A 85 26.32 19.52 19.58
CA ASP A 85 27.65 19.81 19.00
C ASP A 85 28.33 18.53 18.48
N THR A 86 29.58 18.24 18.85
CA THR A 86 30.32 17.04 18.42
C THR A 86 30.06 15.78 19.27
N ASN A 87 29.13 15.83 20.24
CA ASN A 87 28.86 14.68 21.10
C ASN A 87 27.97 13.65 20.41
N ILE A 88 28.11 12.37 20.78
CA ILE A 88 27.25 11.29 20.29
C ILE A 88 25.81 11.56 20.73
N PHE A 89 24.89 11.51 19.77
CA PHE A 89 23.47 11.75 19.97
C PHE A 89 22.61 10.63 19.41
N ALA A 90 21.35 10.64 19.81
CA ALA A 90 20.30 9.76 19.36
C ALA A 90 19.10 10.60 18.90
N VAL A 91 18.44 10.14 17.84
CA VAL A 91 17.19 10.72 17.33
C VAL A 91 16.11 9.66 17.43
N TYR A 92 14.98 9.99 18.07
CA TYR A 92 13.82 9.10 18.18
C TYR A 92 12.87 9.30 16.99
N PRO A 93 11.99 8.33 16.68
CA PRO A 93 11.04 8.42 15.57
C PRO A 93 10.12 9.64 15.58
N ASN A 94 9.85 10.24 16.74
CA ASN A 94 9.07 11.47 16.88
C ASN A 94 9.89 12.76 16.66
N GLY A 95 11.18 12.64 16.30
CA GLY A 95 12.09 13.76 16.05
C GLY A 95 12.84 14.26 17.30
N SER A 96 12.61 13.68 18.48
CA SER A 96 13.32 14.03 19.70
C SER A 96 14.83 13.77 19.59
N VAL A 97 15.64 14.78 19.92
CA VAL A 97 17.11 14.69 19.91
C VAL A 97 17.66 14.71 21.34
N VAL A 98 18.46 13.70 21.66
CA VAL A 98 19.14 13.61 22.97
C VAL A 98 20.59 13.21 22.82
N HIS A 99 21.43 13.56 23.79
CA HIS A 99 22.73 12.90 23.90
C HIS A 99 22.53 11.41 24.14
N PHE A 100 23.41 10.58 23.59
CA PHE A 100 23.34 9.13 23.77
C PHE A 100 23.36 8.73 25.26
N ALA A 101 24.18 9.41 26.07
CA ALA A 101 24.24 9.20 27.51
C ALA A 101 23.01 9.71 28.28
N CYS A 102 22.20 10.59 27.68
CA CYS A 102 20.92 11.03 28.24
C CYS A 102 19.75 10.13 27.82
N GLY A 103 19.97 9.19 26.90
CA GLY A 103 19.01 8.16 26.53
C GLY A 103 19.03 7.00 27.55
N PRO A 104 17.86 6.52 28.02
CA PRO A 104 17.78 5.41 28.95
C PRO A 104 18.07 4.10 28.20
N ASN A 105 19.35 3.80 28.03
CA ASN A 105 19.99 2.50 27.83
C ASN A 105 19.48 1.52 26.72
N VAL A 106 20.46 1.12 25.90
CA VAL A 106 20.57 0.00 24.93
C VAL A 106 19.57 -0.06 23.78
N ASN A 107 18.26 0.04 24.01
CA ASN A 107 17.30 -0.36 22.97
C ASN A 107 16.57 0.83 22.28
N MET A 108 16.64 2.06 22.80
CA MET A 108 15.99 3.24 22.19
C MET A 108 14.46 3.11 21.94
N HIS A 109 13.78 2.22 22.67
CA HIS A 109 12.32 2.02 22.52
C HIS A 109 11.47 3.08 23.21
N VAL A 110 12.02 3.90 24.11
CA VAL A 110 11.24 4.89 24.86
C VAL A 110 11.92 6.25 24.76
N ASP A 111 11.19 7.26 24.28
CA ASP A 111 11.68 8.64 24.29
C ASP A 111 11.75 9.16 25.74
N PRO A 112 12.94 9.55 26.24
CA PRO A 112 13.08 10.09 27.60
C PRO A 112 12.45 11.47 27.81
N ILE A 113 12.04 12.16 26.76
CA ILE A 113 11.41 13.48 26.84
C ILE A 113 9.90 13.33 26.94
N SER A 114 9.29 12.59 26.01
CA SER A 114 7.83 12.45 25.92
C SER A 114 7.29 11.23 26.67
N GLY A 115 8.11 10.21 26.93
CA GLY A 115 7.69 8.91 27.44
C GLY A 115 7.02 8.02 26.38
N GLU A 116 7.03 8.43 25.11
CA GLU A 116 6.47 7.67 24.00
C GLU A 116 7.25 6.37 23.77
N ILE A 117 6.53 5.28 23.51
CA ILE A 117 7.10 3.95 23.29
C ILE A 117 7.02 3.62 21.80
N PHE A 118 8.16 3.28 21.21
CA PHE A 118 8.32 2.82 19.84
C PHE A 118 8.55 1.30 19.82
N GLY A 119 7.83 0.57 18.96
CA GLY A 119 7.87 -0.89 18.85
C GLY A 119 7.38 -1.36 17.50
#